data_AF-A0A7S0F9H7-F1
#
_entry.id   AF-A0A7S0F9H7-F1
#
_cell.length_a   1.000
_cell.length_b   1.000
_cell.length_c   1.000
_cell.angle_alpha   90.00
_cell.angle_beta   90.00
_cell.angle_gamma   90.00
#
_symmetry.space_group_name_H-M   'P 1'
#
loop_
_entity.id
_entity.type
_entity.pdbx_description
1 polymer ?
#
loop_
_entity_poly.entity_id
_entity_poly.type
_entity_poly.pdbx_seq_one_letter_code
_entity_poly.pdbx_strand_id
1 'polypeptide(L)'
;TGEVGAQDPQLGSSLAEVGTLQVEFKALSAVTGDQRFRVRAEHVMDLMGSLLREADGLLPIMLLPSLPLRWTNPRVTLGGRGDSFYEYLLKQWLLTNRTEERFLHSYRSFVRGIRRTLVGQSHPSNVTFVREVGSPMQLRAAVHSNASQGWDPLQEALSETLGRTAFVIKVPLATGSKPEAEPEGRAAAEEAEAAAEAAGPAG
;
A
#
# COMPACT_ATOMS: atom_id res chain seq x y z
N THR A 1 -14.40 8.14 -28.40
CA THR A 1 -13.50 8.12 -29.57
C THR A 1 -12.11 7.78 -29.07
N GLY A 2 -11.75 6.49 -29.14
CA GLY A 2 -10.49 5.99 -28.61
C GLY A 2 -9.34 6.44 -29.51
N GLU A 3 -8.59 7.44 -29.07
CA GLU A 3 -7.22 7.59 -29.52
C GLU A 3 -6.41 6.51 -28.81
N VAL A 4 -5.89 5.58 -29.61
CA VAL A 4 -4.89 4.61 -29.19
C VAL A 4 -3.71 5.46 -28.73
N GLY A 5 -3.59 5.64 -27.41
CA GLY A 5 -2.55 6.45 -26.79
C GLY A 5 -1.22 6.03 -27.39
N ALA A 6 -0.61 6.96 -28.12
CA ALA A 6 0.68 6.76 -28.76
C ALA A 6 1.61 6.08 -27.75
N GLN A 7 2.12 4.91 -28.12
CA GLN A 7 3.16 4.24 -27.36
C GLN A 7 4.41 5.10 -27.48
N ASP A 8 4.51 6.11 -26.64
CA ASP A 8 5.78 6.74 -26.33
C ASP A 8 6.60 5.67 -25.59
N PRO A 9 7.63 5.09 -26.23
CA PRO A 9 8.44 4.03 -25.61
C PRO A 9 9.13 4.53 -24.34
N GLN A 10 9.19 5.85 -24.14
CA GLN A 10 9.77 6.48 -22.95
C GLN A 10 8.80 6.49 -21.76
N LEU A 11 7.49 6.32 -21.97
CA LEU A 11 6.51 6.31 -20.89
C LEU A 11 6.60 5.03 -20.03
N GLY A 12 6.96 3.89 -20.64
CA GLY A 12 7.11 2.61 -19.95
C GLY A 12 5.80 1.87 -19.70
N SER A 13 5.85 0.87 -18.81
CA SER A 13 4.69 0.07 -18.39
C SER A 13 4.04 0.67 -17.15
N SER A 14 2.73 0.50 -17.02
CA SER A 14 2.07 0.89 -15.77
C SER A 14 2.30 -0.10 -14.64
N LEU A 15 2.29 0.40 -13.41
CA LEU A 15 2.42 -0.41 -12.20
C LEU A 15 1.30 -1.47 -12.12
N ALA A 16 0.07 -1.07 -12.44
CA ALA A 16 -1.06 -1.99 -12.52
C ALA A 16 -0.85 -3.09 -13.57
N GLU A 17 -0.42 -2.76 -14.80
CA GLU A 17 -0.22 -3.78 -15.85
C GLU A 17 0.81 -4.84 -15.48
N VAL A 18 1.95 -4.44 -14.89
CA VAL A 18 2.97 -5.42 -14.46
C VAL A 18 2.55 -6.17 -13.18
N GLY A 19 1.70 -5.54 -12.37
CA GLY A 19 1.31 -5.98 -11.04
C GLY A 19 0.00 -6.74 -10.92
N THR A 20 -0.68 -7.01 -12.05
CA THR A 20 -2.07 -7.52 -12.08
C THR A 20 -2.20 -8.73 -13.01
N LEU A 21 -1.20 -9.62 -13.01
CA LEU A 21 -1.19 -10.87 -13.80
C LEU A 21 -0.87 -12.11 -12.93
N GLN A 22 -0.53 -11.89 -11.68
CA GLN A 22 0.12 -12.88 -10.83
C GLN A 22 -0.84 -14.00 -10.42
N VAL A 23 -2.10 -13.64 -10.13
CA VAL A 23 -3.13 -14.59 -9.72
C VAL A 23 -3.44 -15.55 -10.89
N GLU A 24 -3.59 -14.99 -12.09
CA GLU A 24 -3.88 -15.72 -13.32
C GLU A 24 -2.72 -16.64 -13.70
N PHE A 25 -1.48 -16.15 -13.60
CA PHE A 25 -0.30 -16.94 -13.95
C PHE A 25 -0.05 -18.07 -12.94
N LYS A 26 -0.33 -17.83 -11.65
CA LYS A 26 -0.31 -18.88 -10.63
C LYS A 26 -1.38 -19.94 -10.89
N ALA A 27 -2.60 -19.52 -11.20
CA ALA A 27 -3.69 -20.44 -11.54
C ALA A 27 -3.38 -21.24 -12.82
N LEU A 28 -2.82 -20.60 -13.85
CA LEU A 28 -2.42 -21.25 -15.09
C LEU A 28 -1.34 -22.32 -14.85
N SER A 29 -0.32 -22.02 -14.03
CA SER A 29 0.67 -23.02 -13.62
C SER A 29 0.06 -24.17 -12.85
N ALA A 30 -0.94 -23.92 -11.99
CA ALA A 30 -1.62 -24.97 -11.24
C ALA A 30 -2.42 -25.92 -12.14
N VAL A 31 -3.13 -25.39 -13.13
CA VAL A 31 -3.97 -26.20 -14.04
C VAL A 31 -3.15 -26.93 -15.11
N THR A 32 -2.10 -26.30 -15.64
CA THR A 32 -1.29 -26.86 -16.73
C THR A 32 -0.11 -27.72 -16.26
N GLY A 33 0.32 -27.55 -15.01
CA GLY A 33 1.57 -28.09 -14.49
C GLY A 33 2.83 -27.32 -14.93
N ASP A 34 2.72 -26.37 -15.87
CA ASP A 34 3.86 -25.59 -16.36
C ASP A 34 4.20 -24.45 -15.39
N GLN A 35 5.30 -24.60 -14.65
CA GLN A 35 5.73 -23.65 -13.63
C GLN A 35 6.27 -22.32 -14.20
N ARG A 36 6.51 -22.20 -15.50
CA ARG A 36 7.11 -21.00 -16.10
C ARG A 36 6.24 -19.74 -15.89
N PHE A 37 4.92 -19.88 -15.87
CA PHE A 37 4.01 -18.76 -15.63
C PHE A 37 4.15 -18.24 -14.20
N ARG A 38 4.02 -19.12 -13.20
CA ARG A 38 4.23 -18.78 -11.79
C ARG A 38 5.60 -18.17 -11.53
N VAL A 39 6.67 -18.79 -12.01
CA VAL A 39 8.05 -18.31 -11.79
C VAL A 39 8.22 -16.89 -12.33
N ARG A 40 7.71 -16.60 -13.53
CA ARG A 40 7.79 -15.24 -14.11
C ARG A 40 6.96 -14.23 -13.32
N ALA A 41 5.76 -14.61 -12.91
CA ALA A 41 4.89 -13.75 -12.10
C ALA A 41 5.51 -13.43 -10.73
N GLU A 42 6.06 -14.42 -10.05
CA GLU A 42 6.71 -14.24 -8.74
C GLU A 42 7.98 -13.39 -8.86
N HIS A 43 8.78 -13.57 -9.91
CA HIS A 43 9.97 -12.78 -10.13
C HIS A 43 9.67 -11.27 -10.21
N VAL A 44 8.58 -10.88 -10.90
CA VAL A 44 8.13 -9.48 -10.93
C VAL A 44 7.77 -8.99 -9.52
N MET A 45 7.10 -9.82 -8.73
CA MET A 45 6.72 -9.45 -7.36
C MET A 45 7.92 -9.34 -6.40
N ASP A 46 8.97 -10.14 -6.59
CA ASP A 46 10.18 -10.04 -5.78
C ASP A 46 10.91 -8.71 -6.02
N LEU A 47 10.98 -8.28 -7.29
CA LEU A 47 11.52 -6.97 -7.68
C LEU A 47 10.66 -5.84 -7.11
N MET A 48 9.35 -5.88 -7.34
CA MET A 48 8.41 -4.86 -6.84
C MET A 48 8.38 -4.79 -5.32
N GLY A 49 8.43 -5.93 -4.62
CA GLY A 49 8.40 -6.00 -3.16
C GLY A 49 9.62 -5.35 -2.53
N SER A 50 10.79 -5.44 -3.17
CA SER A 50 11.99 -4.74 -2.71
C SER A 50 11.84 -3.23 -2.84
N LEU A 51 11.40 -2.75 -4.01
CA LEU A 51 11.14 -1.32 -4.24
C LEU A 51 10.04 -0.77 -3.32
N LEU A 52 9.00 -1.55 -3.05
CA LEU A 52 7.90 -1.19 -2.16
C LEU A 52 8.39 -0.94 -0.73
N ARG A 53 9.36 -1.73 -0.25
CA ARG A 53 9.97 -1.51 1.07
C ARG A 53 10.76 -0.21 1.11
N GLU A 54 11.54 0.07 0.07
CA GLU A 54 12.35 1.31 -0.03
C GLU A 54 11.48 2.58 -0.15
N ALA A 55 10.28 2.44 -0.71
CA ALA A 55 9.33 3.51 -0.94
C ALA A 55 8.23 3.62 0.14
N ASP A 56 8.42 2.98 1.31
CA ASP A 56 7.45 2.96 2.42
C ASP A 56 6.01 2.58 2.01
N GLY A 57 5.87 1.59 1.12
CA GLY A 57 4.57 1.05 0.75
C GLY A 57 3.86 1.76 -0.39
N LEU A 58 4.46 2.79 -1.02
CA LEU A 58 3.83 3.51 -2.14
C LEU A 58 4.77 3.65 -3.33
N LEU A 59 4.39 3.06 -4.46
CA LEU A 59 5.14 3.09 -5.71
C LEU A 59 4.51 4.05 -6.74
N PRO A 60 5.35 4.68 -7.59
CA PRO A 60 4.88 5.45 -8.73
C PRO A 60 4.17 4.61 -9.80
N ILE A 61 3.30 5.24 -10.59
CA ILE A 61 2.40 4.54 -11.51
C ILE A 61 3.03 4.08 -12.83
N MET A 62 4.21 4.59 -13.22
CA MET A 62 4.87 4.20 -14.48
C MET A 62 6.35 3.91 -14.26
N LEU A 63 6.84 2.85 -14.92
CA LEU A 63 8.23 2.42 -14.88
C LEU A 63 8.72 1.87 -16.22
N LEU A 64 10.02 1.97 -16.48
CA LEU A 64 10.67 1.22 -17.56
C LEU A 64 10.88 -0.24 -17.13
N PRO A 65 10.38 -1.23 -17.91
CA PRO A 65 10.52 -2.65 -17.58
C PRO A 65 11.89 -3.21 -17.99
N SER A 66 12.96 -2.43 -17.80
CA SER A 66 14.35 -2.85 -18.02
C SER A 66 15.14 -2.72 -16.73
N LEU A 67 16.06 -3.65 -16.47
CA LEU A 67 16.91 -3.60 -15.28
C LEU A 67 18.07 -2.61 -15.49
N PRO A 68 18.41 -1.79 -14.47
CA PRO A 68 17.67 -1.58 -13.23
C PRO A 68 16.35 -0.84 -13.50
N LEU A 69 15.28 -1.22 -12.78
CA LEU A 69 13.95 -0.60 -12.93
C LEU A 69 14.02 0.90 -12.64
N ARG A 70 13.41 1.70 -13.50
CA ARG A 70 13.40 3.17 -13.38
C ARG A 70 11.99 3.73 -13.48
N TRP A 71 11.63 4.61 -12.55
CA TRP A 71 10.36 5.32 -12.57
C TRP A 71 10.38 6.41 -13.65
N THR A 72 9.36 6.44 -14.51
CA THR A 72 9.21 7.43 -15.59
C THR A 72 8.20 8.51 -15.22
N ASN A 73 7.23 8.16 -14.38
CA ASN A 73 6.26 9.09 -13.82
C ASN A 73 6.24 8.95 -12.30
N PRO A 74 6.62 9.99 -11.54
CA PRO A 74 6.68 9.93 -10.09
C PRO A 74 5.30 9.97 -9.40
N ARG A 75 4.21 10.17 -10.15
CA ARG A 75 2.86 10.24 -9.58
C ARG A 75 2.52 8.96 -8.83
N VAL A 76 1.94 9.10 -7.64
CA VAL A 76 1.35 7.99 -6.88
C VAL A 76 -0.15 8.27 -6.74
N THR A 77 -0.96 7.29 -7.12
CA THR A 77 -2.41 7.34 -7.03
C THR A 77 -2.98 5.96 -6.75
N LEU A 78 -4.19 5.95 -6.18
CA LEU A 78 -5.06 4.78 -6.01
C LEU A 78 -6.06 4.64 -7.16
N GLY A 79 -5.98 5.50 -8.17
CA GLY A 79 -6.76 5.40 -9.40
C GLY A 79 -6.05 4.54 -10.45
N GLY A 80 -6.48 4.73 -11.70
CA GLY A 80 -5.97 3.95 -12.82
C GLY A 80 -4.44 3.96 -12.92
N ARG A 81 -3.89 2.82 -13.35
CA ARG A 81 -2.44 2.53 -13.45
C ARG A 81 -1.74 2.21 -12.13
N GLY A 82 -2.35 2.43 -10.97
CA GLY A 82 -1.76 2.12 -9.65
C GLY A 82 -2.60 1.22 -8.75
N ASP A 83 -3.92 1.30 -8.86
CA ASP A 83 -4.92 0.55 -8.07
C ASP A 83 -4.64 -0.96 -7.89
N SER A 84 -4.72 -1.72 -8.98
CA SER A 84 -4.86 -3.17 -8.92
C SER A 84 -3.56 -3.88 -8.53
N PHE A 85 -2.40 -3.22 -8.65
CA PHE A 85 -1.14 -3.74 -8.10
C PHE A 85 -1.27 -4.01 -6.59
N TYR A 86 -1.83 -3.05 -5.83
CA TYR A 86 -1.97 -3.22 -4.39
C TYR A 86 -3.08 -4.20 -4.01
N GLU A 87 -4.13 -4.30 -4.83
CA GLU A 87 -5.15 -5.33 -4.69
C GLU A 87 -4.55 -6.73 -4.82
N TYR A 88 -3.62 -6.92 -5.77
CA TYR A 88 -2.97 -8.19 -6.05
C TYR A 88 -1.98 -8.62 -4.97
N LEU A 89 -1.50 -7.70 -4.13
CA LEU A 89 -0.79 -8.08 -2.90
C LEU A 89 -1.73 -8.91 -2.02
N LEU A 90 -2.90 -8.38 -1.67
CA LEU A 90 -3.83 -9.09 -0.80
C LEU A 90 -4.37 -10.38 -1.45
N LYS A 91 -4.74 -10.31 -2.74
CA LYS A 91 -5.27 -11.48 -3.46
C LYS A 91 -4.27 -12.63 -3.51
N GLN A 92 -2.97 -12.37 -3.68
CA GLN A 92 -1.97 -13.44 -3.70
C GLN A 92 -1.79 -14.12 -2.33
N TRP A 93 -1.84 -13.36 -1.23
CA TRP A 93 -1.85 -13.96 0.11
C TRP A 93 -3.08 -14.85 0.31
N LEU A 94 -4.26 -14.39 -0.10
CA LEU A 94 -5.49 -15.19 -0.01
C LEU A 94 -5.46 -16.43 -0.91
N LEU A 95 -4.96 -16.29 -2.15
CA LEU A 95 -4.85 -17.38 -3.13
C LEU A 95 -4.02 -18.55 -2.59
N THR A 96 -2.97 -18.24 -1.83
CA THR A 96 -2.04 -19.23 -1.28
C THR A 96 -2.46 -19.74 0.08
N ASN A 97 -3.75 -19.64 0.40
CA ASN A 97 -4.31 -20.01 1.69
C ASN A 97 -3.55 -19.36 2.85
N ARG A 98 -3.18 -18.07 2.68
CA ARG A 98 -2.51 -17.24 3.70
C ARG A 98 -1.11 -17.74 4.08
N THR A 99 -0.42 -18.44 3.19
CA THR A 99 0.93 -18.97 3.48
C THR A 99 2.04 -18.01 3.03
N GLU A 100 1.81 -17.19 1.99
CA GLU A 100 2.80 -16.24 1.49
C GLU A 100 2.75 -14.89 2.23
N GLU A 101 3.23 -14.85 3.48
CA GLU A 101 3.21 -13.66 4.36
C GLU A 101 3.88 -12.42 3.77
N ARG A 102 4.82 -12.58 2.83
CA ARG A 102 5.47 -11.46 2.11
C ARG A 102 4.44 -10.51 1.50
N PHE A 103 3.33 -11.05 0.99
CA PHE A 103 2.29 -10.25 0.36
C PHE A 103 1.41 -9.51 1.37
N LEU A 104 1.11 -10.14 2.51
CA LEU A 104 0.38 -9.48 3.60
C LEU A 104 1.22 -8.34 4.19
N HIS A 105 2.52 -8.56 4.39
CA HIS A 105 3.46 -7.53 4.85
C HIS A 105 3.50 -6.34 3.91
N SER A 106 3.66 -6.59 2.61
CA SER A 106 3.62 -5.56 1.56
C SER A 106 2.29 -4.80 1.55
N TYR A 107 1.15 -5.52 1.62
CA TYR A 107 -0.17 -4.91 1.66
C TYR A 107 -0.37 -4.03 2.90
N ARG A 108 0.03 -4.51 4.09
CA ARG A 108 -0.01 -3.71 5.33
C ARG A 108 0.89 -2.48 5.25
N SER A 109 2.07 -2.59 4.62
CA SER A 109 2.95 -1.45 4.37
C SER A 109 2.27 -0.40 3.51
N PHE A 110 1.63 -0.83 2.43
CA PHE A 110 0.81 0.01 1.57
C PHE A 110 -0.33 0.71 2.34
N VAL A 111 -1.12 -0.02 3.13
CA VAL A 111 -2.22 0.56 3.92
C VAL A 111 -1.71 1.65 4.87
N ARG A 112 -0.56 1.42 5.52
CA ARG A 112 0.11 2.45 6.34
C ARG A 112 0.54 3.64 5.49
N GLY A 113 1.13 3.39 4.33
CA GLY A 113 1.52 4.40 3.36
C GLY A 113 0.35 5.32 2.96
N ILE A 114 -0.81 4.73 2.61
CA ILE A 114 -2.03 5.48 2.28
C ILE A 114 -2.47 6.35 3.46
N ARG A 115 -2.67 5.74 4.63
CA ARG A 115 -3.17 6.46 5.83
C ARG A 115 -2.30 7.66 6.17
N ARG A 116 -0.99 7.48 6.02
CA ARG A 116 0.01 8.51 6.32
C ARG A 116 0.01 9.64 5.30
N THR A 117 -0.31 9.38 4.03
CA THR A 117 0.05 10.31 2.95
C THR A 117 -1.05 10.67 1.98
N LEU A 118 -1.97 9.75 1.68
CA LEU A 118 -3.02 9.95 0.69
C LEU A 118 -4.36 10.28 1.35
N VAL A 119 -4.57 9.94 2.62
CA VAL A 119 -5.79 10.33 3.34
C VAL A 119 -5.72 11.80 3.76
N GLY A 120 -6.76 12.56 3.44
CA GLY A 120 -6.95 13.94 3.88
C GLY A 120 -8.41 14.22 4.27
N GLN A 121 -8.68 15.39 4.83
CA GLN A 121 -10.03 15.88 5.16
C GLN A 121 -10.31 17.19 4.44
N SER A 122 -11.51 17.35 3.90
CA SER A 122 -11.93 18.59 3.26
C SER A 122 -12.28 19.67 4.28
N HIS A 123 -12.09 20.93 3.91
CA HIS A 123 -12.58 22.08 4.67
C HIS A 123 -13.71 22.77 3.88
N PRO A 124 -14.79 23.26 4.53
CA PRO A 124 -15.11 23.17 5.97
C PRO A 124 -15.83 21.87 6.39
N SER A 125 -16.21 21.01 5.44
CA SER A 125 -17.16 19.91 5.68
C SER A 125 -16.56 18.67 6.35
N ASN A 126 -15.26 18.62 6.61
CA ASN A 126 -14.53 17.51 7.26
C ASN A 126 -14.75 16.14 6.60
N VAL A 127 -14.93 16.10 5.27
CA VAL A 127 -15.11 14.83 4.53
C VAL A 127 -13.75 14.20 4.28
N THR A 128 -13.58 12.95 4.70
CA THR A 128 -12.36 12.18 4.41
C THR A 128 -12.30 11.83 2.92
N PHE A 129 -11.13 12.03 2.30
CA PHE A 129 -10.88 11.67 0.91
C PHE A 129 -9.49 11.05 0.74
N VAL A 130 -9.29 10.45 -0.43
CA VAL A 130 -7.99 9.92 -0.87
C VAL A 130 -7.49 10.80 -2.00
N ARG A 131 -6.30 11.39 -1.82
CA ARG A 131 -5.64 12.27 -2.80
C ARG A 131 -4.61 11.51 -3.64
N GLU A 132 -4.26 12.10 -4.77
CA GLU A 132 -3.06 11.75 -5.53
C GLU A 132 -1.88 12.62 -5.06
N VAL A 133 -0.65 12.13 -5.24
CA VAL A 133 0.56 12.94 -5.05
C VAL A 133 1.41 12.99 -6.31
N GLY A 134 2.05 14.13 -6.55
CA GLY A 134 2.85 14.36 -7.75
C GLY A 134 4.20 13.63 -7.70
N SER A 135 4.76 13.39 -6.52
CA SER A 135 5.99 12.60 -6.38
C SER A 135 6.15 11.93 -5.01
N PRO A 136 6.99 10.88 -4.90
CA PRO A 136 7.29 10.26 -3.61
C PRO A 136 8.12 11.18 -2.68
N MET A 137 8.84 12.18 -3.23
CA MET A 137 9.53 13.17 -2.41
C MET A 137 8.55 14.12 -1.70
N GLN A 138 7.43 14.47 -2.34
CA GLN A 138 6.34 15.19 -1.68
C GLN A 138 5.74 14.38 -0.53
N LEU A 139 5.74 13.03 -0.63
CA LEU A 139 5.36 12.15 0.48
C LEU A 139 6.32 12.30 1.66
N ARG A 140 7.63 12.23 1.43
CA ARG A 140 8.62 12.36 2.52
C ARG A 140 8.52 13.72 3.21
N ALA A 141 8.36 14.81 2.46
CA ALA A 141 8.20 16.14 3.06
C ALA A 141 6.91 16.26 3.90
N ALA A 142 5.76 15.76 3.40
CA ALA A 142 4.48 15.81 4.11
C ALA A 142 4.44 14.94 5.38
N VAL A 143 5.22 13.86 5.43
CA VAL A 143 5.35 13.00 6.62
C VAL A 143 6.11 13.70 7.75
N HIS A 144 7.15 14.45 7.42
CA HIS A 144 7.94 15.17 8.42
C HIS A 144 7.21 16.42 8.94
N SER A 145 6.33 17.05 8.15
CA SER A 145 5.52 18.18 8.61
C SER A 145 4.36 17.79 9.54
N ASN A 146 3.78 16.59 9.35
CA ASN A 146 2.68 16.10 10.19
C ASN A 146 3.11 15.60 11.59
N ALA A 147 4.41 15.59 11.91
CA ALA A 147 4.90 15.15 13.22
C ALA A 147 4.62 16.15 14.35
N SER A 148 4.38 17.43 14.05
CA SER A 148 4.07 18.43 15.07
C SER A 148 3.63 19.77 14.46
N GLN A 149 2.41 19.91 13.95
CA GLN A 149 1.64 21.17 13.96
C GLN A 149 0.35 21.06 13.15
N GLY A 150 -0.61 21.89 13.54
CA GLY A 150 -1.87 22.04 12.84
C GLY A 150 -1.73 22.44 11.37
N TRP A 151 -2.88 22.32 10.71
CA TRP A 151 -3.20 22.61 9.32
C TRP A 151 -2.26 23.62 8.59
N ASP A 152 -1.66 23.17 7.49
CA ASP A 152 -0.71 23.93 6.65
C ASP A 152 -1.44 24.66 5.50
N PRO A 153 -1.29 26.00 5.35
CA PRO A 153 -1.89 26.79 4.26
C PRO A 153 -1.56 26.31 2.84
N LEU A 154 -0.47 25.57 2.62
CA LEU A 154 -0.19 24.94 1.32
C LEU A 154 -1.21 23.83 0.98
N GLN A 155 -1.82 23.20 2.00
CA GLN A 155 -2.90 22.23 1.81
C GLN A 155 -4.22 22.89 1.36
N GLU A 156 -4.44 24.17 1.68
CA GLU A 156 -5.62 24.94 1.24
C GLU A 156 -5.62 25.15 -0.27
N ALA A 157 -4.50 25.66 -0.80
CA ALA A 157 -4.33 25.88 -2.23
C ALA A 157 -4.35 24.55 -3.03
N LEU A 158 -3.84 23.47 -2.44
CA LEU A 158 -3.96 22.14 -3.00
C LEU A 158 -5.41 21.65 -2.99
N SER A 159 -6.18 21.91 -1.94
CA SER A 159 -7.59 21.46 -1.85
C SER A 159 -8.49 22.10 -2.92
N GLU A 160 -8.31 23.39 -3.23
CA GLU A 160 -9.04 24.08 -4.31
C GLU A 160 -8.67 23.53 -5.69
N THR A 161 -7.41 23.14 -5.88
CA THR A 161 -6.91 22.58 -7.15
C THR A 161 -7.30 21.09 -7.31
N LEU A 162 -7.35 20.34 -6.20
CA LEU A 162 -7.58 18.90 -6.14
C LEU A 162 -9.07 18.49 -6.17
N GLY A 163 -10.00 19.44 -6.07
CA GLY A 163 -11.43 19.20 -6.29
C GLY A 163 -11.75 18.57 -7.66
N ARG A 164 -10.80 18.58 -8.61
CA ARG A 164 -10.91 17.97 -9.94
C ARG A 164 -10.22 16.62 -10.10
N THR A 165 -9.40 16.17 -9.15
CA THR A 165 -8.51 15.00 -9.33
C THR A 165 -8.53 13.98 -8.18
N ALA A 166 -9.32 14.22 -7.13
CA ALA A 166 -9.47 13.30 -6.01
C ALA A 166 -10.69 12.39 -6.16
N PHE A 167 -10.51 11.08 -5.95
CA PHE A 167 -11.63 10.17 -5.70
C PHE A 167 -12.10 10.37 -4.25
N VAL A 168 -13.27 10.98 -4.08
CA VAL A 168 -13.88 11.19 -2.77
C VAL A 168 -14.67 9.94 -2.39
N ILE A 169 -14.09 9.08 -1.56
CA ILE A 169 -14.84 8.02 -0.88
C ILE A 169 -15.46 8.65 0.37
N LYS A 170 -16.75 8.98 0.32
CA LYS A 170 -17.50 9.38 1.51
C LYS A 170 -17.66 8.16 2.42
N VAL A 171 -16.76 8.01 3.39
CA VAL A 171 -16.96 7.08 4.49
C VAL A 171 -17.78 7.83 5.55
N PRO A 172 -19.02 7.43 5.87
CA PRO A 172 -19.72 7.99 7.01
C PRO A 172 -18.87 7.71 8.26
N LEU A 173 -18.58 8.76 9.05
CA LEU A 173 -17.91 8.62 10.33
C LEU A 173 -18.70 7.58 11.14
N ALA A 174 -18.08 6.44 11.44
CA ALA A 174 -18.58 5.57 12.48
C ALA A 174 -18.66 6.42 13.75
N THR A 175 -19.88 6.70 14.19
CA THR A 175 -20.13 7.44 15.41
C THR A 175 -19.49 6.69 16.57
N GLY A 176 -18.40 7.25 17.10
CA GLY A 176 -17.83 6.96 18.41
C GLY A 176 -17.82 5.49 18.84
N SER A 177 -16.78 4.74 18.45
CA SER A 177 -16.23 3.72 19.34
C SER A 177 -14.93 4.26 19.90
N LYS A 178 -14.84 4.37 21.23
CA LYS A 178 -13.59 4.57 21.97
C LYS A 178 -12.50 3.66 21.39
N PRO A 179 -11.22 4.05 21.35
CA PRO A 179 -10.16 3.09 21.12
C PRO A 179 -10.24 2.05 22.25
N GLU A 180 -10.58 0.82 21.88
CA GLU A 180 -10.41 -0.33 22.74
C GLU A 180 -8.90 -0.44 22.98
N ALA A 181 -8.48 -0.30 24.24
CA ALA A 181 -7.10 -0.51 24.61
C ALA A 181 -6.73 -1.96 24.28
N GLU A 182 -5.69 -2.15 23.47
CA GLU A 182 -5.12 -3.48 23.25
C GLU A 182 -4.77 -4.09 24.61
N PRO A 183 -5.12 -5.35 24.89
CA PRO A 183 -4.73 -6.00 26.14
C PRO A 183 -3.27 -6.45 26.03
N GLU A 184 -2.34 -5.52 25.85
CA GLU A 184 -0.91 -5.76 26.11
C GLU A 184 -0.71 -5.77 27.63
N GLY A 185 -0.77 -6.95 28.23
CA GLY A 185 -0.40 -7.11 29.64
C GLY A 185 -0.90 -8.35 30.36
N ARG A 186 -1.90 -9.08 29.83
CA ARG A 186 -2.41 -10.29 30.51
C ARG A 186 -1.56 -11.54 30.27
N ALA A 187 -1.01 -11.71 29.07
CA ALA A 187 -0.17 -12.88 28.77
C ALA A 187 1.17 -12.87 29.54
N ALA A 188 1.78 -11.69 29.74
CA ALA A 188 3.03 -11.57 30.48
C ALA A 188 2.86 -11.73 32.01
N ALA A 189 1.66 -11.43 32.54
CA ALA A 189 1.37 -11.62 33.96
C ALA A 189 1.09 -13.09 34.30
N GLU A 190 0.39 -13.82 33.43
CA GLU A 190 0.14 -15.26 33.62
C GLU A 190 1.41 -16.11 33.46
N GLU A 191 2.34 -15.74 32.56
CA GLU A 191 3.66 -16.42 32.47
C GLU A 191 4.57 -16.11 33.67
N ALA A 192 4.50 -14.92 34.25
CA ALA A 192 5.29 -14.57 35.43
C ALA A 192 4.77 -15.24 36.73
N GLU A 193 3.45 -15.43 36.85
CA GLU A 193 2.83 -16.11 37.99
C GLU A 193 3.07 -17.63 37.95
N ALA A 194 3.03 -18.25 36.77
CA ALA A 194 3.37 -19.67 36.59
C ALA A 194 4.86 -19.98 36.83
N ALA A 195 5.76 -19.03 36.54
CA ALA A 195 7.20 -19.18 36.80
C ALA A 195 7.55 -19.05 38.29
N ALA A 196 6.77 -18.29 39.07
CA ALA A 196 6.96 -18.15 40.51
C ALA A 196 6.45 -19.38 41.29
N GLU A 197 5.40 -20.06 40.82
CA GLU A 197 4.85 -21.26 41.47
C GLU A 197 5.69 -22.54 41.20
N ALA A 198 6.48 -22.56 40.13
CA ALA A 198 7.41 -23.66 39.81
C ALA A 198 8.74 -23.61 40.59
N ALA A 199 9.05 -22.49 41.25
CA ALA A 199 10.23 -22.32 42.09
C ALA A 199 9.87 -22.54 43.58
N GLY A 200 9.60 -23.79 43.95
CA GLY A 200 9.42 -24.20 45.35
C GLY A 200 10.67 -23.90 46.20
N PRO A 201 10.52 -23.70 47.52
CA PRO A 201 11.62 -23.27 48.39
C PRO A 201 12.72 -24.33 48.45
N ALA A 202 13.95 -23.93 48.13
CA ALA A 202 15.14 -24.66 48.53
C ALA A 202 15.42 -24.33 49.99
N GLY A 203 15.18 -25.28 50.89
CA GLY A 203 15.50 -25.19 52.32
C GLY A 203 14.46 -25.87 53.21
#